data_AF-A0A1Q9MTY3-F1
#
_entry.id   AF-A0A1Q9MTY3-F1
#
_cell.length_a   1.000
_cell.length_b   1.000
_cell.length_c   1.000
_cell.angle_alpha   90.00
_cell.angle_beta   90.00
_cell.angle_gamma   90.00
#
_symmetry.space_group_name_H-M   'P 1'
#
loop_
_entity.id
_entity.type
_entity.pdbx_description
1 polymer ?
#
loop_
_entity_poly.entity_id
_entity_poly.type
_entity_poly.pdbx_seq_one_letter_code
_entity_poly.pdbx_strand_id
1 'polypeptide(L)'
;MCPTFHGSGSSRCPGCYGPDFTTKHPSCSVITCCVKKHHFEVCAQCGEFPCDKFAKRLDSLTDSILTYKNIRHNMIFIKEQGLPKFIEQQKQRMTLLERMLSGYNEGRSKSMYCIAATLLPLDKLSAALNEADTKSKNTKLETTDVKQRAQILHDVLNAIALKEGIELKLRKGK
;
A
#
# COMPACT_ATOMS: atom_id res chain seq x y z
N MET A 1 -1.43 0.60 -0.85
CA MET A 1 -1.35 -0.36 -1.97
C MET A 1 -2.26 -1.55 -1.72
N CYS A 2 -2.97 -2.06 -2.73
CA CYS A 2 -4.08 -3.02 -2.54
C CYS A 2 -3.85 -4.38 -3.22
N PRO A 3 -3.77 -5.50 -2.47
CA PRO A 3 -3.55 -6.82 -3.05
C PRO A 3 -4.65 -7.27 -4.04
N THR A 4 -5.91 -6.86 -3.82
CA THR A 4 -7.03 -7.23 -4.70
C THR A 4 -7.06 -6.44 -5.99
N PHE A 5 -6.55 -5.21 -5.98
CA PHE A 5 -6.35 -4.40 -7.19
C PHE A 5 -5.22 -4.97 -8.07
N HIS A 6 -4.14 -5.44 -7.44
CA HIS A 6 -3.04 -6.14 -8.11
C HIS A 6 -3.29 -7.66 -8.28
N GLY A 7 -4.55 -8.09 -8.23
CA GLY A 7 -4.97 -9.45 -8.58
C GLY A 7 -4.84 -9.72 -10.08
N SER A 8 -4.75 -10.99 -10.49
CA SER A 8 -4.56 -11.39 -11.91
C SER A 8 -5.81 -12.03 -12.53
N GLY A 9 -6.96 -11.99 -11.86
CA GLY A 9 -8.20 -12.66 -12.29
C GLY A 9 -9.25 -11.72 -12.88
N SER A 10 -10.25 -12.27 -13.56
CA SER A 10 -11.41 -11.53 -14.09
C SER A 10 -12.23 -10.82 -12.99
N SER A 11 -12.15 -11.31 -11.76
CA SER A 11 -12.75 -10.71 -10.56
C SER A 11 -11.88 -9.64 -9.88
N ARG A 12 -10.79 -9.19 -10.53
CA ARG A 12 -9.90 -8.14 -10.01
C ARG A 12 -10.70 -6.90 -9.63
N CYS A 13 -10.39 -6.35 -8.46
CA CYS A 13 -11.02 -5.11 -8.00
C CYS A 13 -10.59 -3.96 -8.93
N PRO A 14 -11.52 -3.10 -9.41
CA PRO A 14 -11.17 -1.96 -10.27
C PRO A 14 -10.38 -0.87 -9.52
N GLY A 15 -10.19 -1.01 -8.22
CA GLY A 15 -9.64 0.01 -7.34
C GLY A 15 -10.75 0.88 -6.75
N CYS A 16 -10.48 1.46 -5.58
CA CYS A 16 -11.44 2.33 -4.91
C CYS A 16 -11.85 3.48 -5.83
N TYR A 17 -13.16 3.61 -6.07
CA TYR A 17 -13.74 4.61 -6.98
C TYR A 17 -13.28 4.49 -8.46
N GLY A 18 -12.73 3.34 -8.87
CA GLY A 18 -12.47 3.02 -10.28
C GLY A 18 -13.76 2.69 -11.06
N PRO A 19 -13.65 2.37 -12.37
CA PRO A 19 -14.78 1.96 -13.19
C PRO A 19 -15.57 0.80 -12.53
N ASP A 20 -16.89 0.92 -12.50
CA ASP A 20 -17.82 -0.03 -11.86
C ASP A 20 -17.64 -0.25 -10.34
N PHE A 21 -16.79 0.53 -9.66
CA PHE A 21 -16.54 0.35 -8.23
C PHE A 21 -17.82 0.52 -7.41
N THR A 22 -18.65 1.52 -7.71
CA THR A 22 -19.90 1.78 -6.99
C THR A 22 -20.96 0.70 -7.20
N THR A 23 -20.92 0.00 -8.34
CA THR A 23 -21.78 -1.15 -8.63
C THR A 23 -21.34 -2.38 -7.83
N LYS A 24 -20.02 -2.61 -7.73
CA LYS A 24 -19.44 -3.74 -6.97
C LYS A 24 -19.38 -3.50 -5.46
N HIS A 25 -19.35 -2.24 -5.02
CA HIS A 25 -19.18 -1.83 -3.62
C HIS A 25 -20.11 -0.66 -3.25
N PRO A 26 -21.45 -0.86 -3.25
CA PRO A 26 -22.42 0.23 -3.10
C PRO A 26 -22.40 0.89 -1.71
N SER A 27 -21.87 0.22 -0.68
CA SER A 27 -22.01 0.58 0.74
C SER A 27 -20.80 1.29 1.36
N CYS A 28 -19.86 1.83 0.58
CA CYS A 28 -18.67 2.48 1.15
C CYS A 28 -19.02 3.77 1.91
N SER A 29 -18.98 3.68 3.25
CA SER A 29 -19.35 4.79 4.15
C SER A 29 -18.44 6.03 4.03
N VAL A 30 -17.21 5.87 3.53
CA VAL A 30 -16.28 6.98 3.23
C VAL A 30 -16.75 7.73 1.99
N ILE A 31 -17.01 7.02 0.88
CA ILE A 31 -17.48 7.63 -0.37
C ILE A 31 -18.83 8.33 -0.16
N THR A 32 -19.75 7.70 0.55
CA THR A 32 -21.06 8.30 0.85
C THR A 32 -20.94 9.62 1.60
N CYS A 33 -19.98 9.74 2.52
CA CYS A 33 -19.78 10.96 3.29
C CYS A 33 -18.92 11.97 2.54
N CYS A 34 -17.67 11.62 2.25
CA CYS A 34 -16.68 12.50 1.63
C CYS A 34 -17.14 13.01 0.27
N VAL A 35 -17.46 12.09 -0.66
CA VAL A 35 -17.70 12.43 -2.06
C VAL A 35 -19.17 12.79 -2.30
N LYS A 36 -20.11 11.94 -1.89
CA LYS A 36 -21.53 12.13 -2.24
C LYS A 36 -22.21 13.25 -1.43
N LYS A 37 -21.97 13.30 -0.12
CA LYS A 37 -22.65 14.27 0.78
C LYS A 37 -21.93 15.61 0.85
N HIS A 38 -20.59 15.58 0.95
CA HIS A 38 -19.80 16.80 1.18
C HIS A 38 -19.01 17.27 -0.05
N HIS A 39 -19.07 16.55 -1.17
CA HIS A 39 -18.42 16.91 -2.43
C HIS A 39 -16.90 17.14 -2.32
N PHE A 40 -16.25 16.43 -1.39
CA PHE A 40 -14.80 16.40 -1.24
C PHE A 40 -14.20 15.21 -1.99
N GLU A 41 -13.01 15.40 -2.56
CA GLU A 41 -12.20 14.33 -3.14
C GLU A 41 -11.59 13.44 -2.05
N VAL A 42 -11.22 14.05 -0.92
CA VAL A 42 -10.50 13.39 0.17
C VAL A 42 -10.93 13.94 1.53
N CYS A 43 -10.93 13.07 2.55
CA CYS A 43 -11.34 13.46 3.90
C CYS A 43 -10.49 14.60 4.49
N ALA A 44 -9.26 14.81 4.00
CA ALA A 44 -8.38 15.90 4.40
C ALA A 44 -8.93 17.30 4.08
N GLN A 45 -9.89 17.42 3.15
CA GLN A 45 -10.58 18.68 2.83
C GLN A 45 -11.67 19.04 3.85
N CYS A 46 -12.05 18.11 4.73
CA CYS A 46 -13.04 18.38 5.78
C CYS A 46 -12.46 19.31 6.84
N GLY A 47 -13.15 20.43 7.14
CA GLY A 47 -12.72 21.38 8.17
C GLY A 47 -12.65 20.77 9.58
N GLU A 48 -13.45 19.74 9.83
CA GLU A 48 -13.47 18.98 11.09
C GLU A 48 -12.44 17.85 11.11
N PHE A 49 -11.57 17.71 10.10
CA PHE A 49 -10.62 16.60 10.03
C PHE A 49 -9.54 16.69 11.13
N PRO A 50 -9.29 15.61 11.90
CA PRO A 50 -9.99 14.31 11.86
C PRO A 50 -11.33 14.35 12.63
N CYS A 51 -12.45 14.14 11.92
CA CYS A 51 -13.78 14.14 12.54
C CYS A 51 -14.07 12.81 13.25
N ASP A 52 -15.05 12.75 14.15
CA ASP A 52 -15.38 11.54 14.94
C ASP A 52 -15.56 10.28 14.09
N LYS A 53 -16.19 10.44 12.92
CA LYS A 53 -16.39 9.32 11.98
C LYS A 53 -15.07 8.79 11.44
N PHE A 54 -14.10 9.68 11.19
CA PHE A 54 -12.78 9.30 10.71
C PHE A 54 -11.88 8.80 11.85
N ALA A 55 -11.95 9.41 13.03
CA ALA A 55 -11.20 9.01 14.22
C ALA A 55 -11.43 7.53 14.56
N LYS A 56 -12.69 7.06 14.53
CA LYS A 56 -13.03 5.64 14.71
C LYS A 56 -12.29 4.69 13.76
N ARG A 57 -11.93 5.15 12.55
CA ARG A 57 -11.14 4.35 11.59
C ARG A 57 -9.66 4.34 11.95
N LEU A 58 -9.14 5.45 12.47
CA LEU A 58 -7.75 5.55 12.93
C LEU A 58 -7.49 4.68 14.16
N ASP A 59 -8.47 4.61 15.06
CA ASP A 59 -8.38 3.83 16.30
C ASP A 59 -8.63 2.33 16.10
N SER A 60 -8.90 1.90 14.85
CA SER A 60 -9.10 0.49 14.54
C SER A 60 -7.85 -0.31 14.89
N LEU A 61 -8.00 -1.26 15.81
CA LEU A 61 -6.97 -2.23 16.18
C LEU A 61 -6.80 -3.34 15.13
N THR A 62 -7.74 -3.43 14.19
CA THR A 62 -7.73 -4.43 13.13
C THR A 62 -7.53 -3.76 11.78
N ASP A 63 -6.67 -4.36 10.96
CA ASP A 63 -6.56 -4.04 9.54
C ASP A 63 -7.55 -4.92 8.76
N SER A 64 -7.99 -4.44 7.60
CA SER A 64 -8.77 -5.27 6.66
C SER A 64 -7.82 -6.00 5.71
N ILE A 65 -8.14 -6.02 4.42
CA ILE A 65 -7.20 -6.42 3.36
C ILE A 65 -6.08 -5.40 3.16
N LEU A 66 -6.19 -4.20 3.75
CA LEU A 66 -5.19 -3.12 3.73
C LEU A 66 -4.78 -2.75 5.14
N THR A 67 -3.52 -2.35 5.30
CA THR A 67 -3.05 -1.74 6.55
C THR A 67 -3.60 -0.32 6.71
N TYR A 68 -4.03 0.03 7.92
CA TYR A 68 -4.53 1.37 8.24
C TYR A 68 -3.48 2.29 8.87
N LYS A 69 -2.27 1.77 9.17
CA LYS A 69 -1.21 2.49 9.90
C LYS A 69 -0.82 3.84 9.27
N ASN A 70 -0.88 3.96 7.95
CA ASN A 70 -0.52 5.20 7.24
C ASN A 70 -1.71 6.10 6.85
N ILE A 71 -2.95 5.74 7.21
CA ILE A 71 -4.13 6.55 6.84
C ILE A 71 -4.02 7.97 7.41
N ARG A 72 -3.65 8.12 8.70
CA ARG A 72 -3.51 9.43 9.34
C ARG A 72 -2.42 10.27 8.67
N HIS A 73 -1.23 9.70 8.52
CA HIS A 73 -0.09 10.36 7.88
C HIS A 73 -0.42 10.81 6.45
N ASN A 74 -1.09 9.96 5.67
CA ASN A 74 -1.49 10.30 4.30
C ASN A 74 -2.46 11.49 4.26
N MET A 75 -3.45 11.54 5.16
CA MET A 75 -4.38 12.67 5.19
C MET A 75 -3.72 13.96 5.65
N ILE A 76 -2.82 13.90 6.65
CA ILE A 76 -2.03 15.06 7.09
C ILE A 76 -1.17 15.56 5.93
N PHE A 77 -0.45 14.65 5.25
CA PHE A 77 0.37 14.99 4.09
C PHE A 77 -0.47 15.65 2.99
N ILE A 78 -1.66 15.13 2.67
CA ILE A 78 -2.55 15.75 1.68
C ILE A 78 -2.99 17.16 2.13
N LYS A 79 -3.29 17.33 3.42
CA LYS A 79 -3.69 18.64 3.97
C LYS A 79 -2.56 19.67 3.88
N GLU A 80 -1.31 19.26 4.11
CA GLU A 80 -0.14 20.13 4.13
C GLU A 80 0.49 20.35 2.75
N GLN A 81 0.52 19.32 1.91
CA GLN A 81 1.28 19.27 0.66
C GLN A 81 0.38 19.22 -0.59
N GLY A 82 -0.93 19.02 -0.40
CA GLY A 82 -1.90 18.91 -1.48
C GLY A 82 -2.02 17.51 -2.08
N LEU A 83 -3.17 17.25 -2.67
CA LEU A 83 -3.49 15.99 -3.33
C LEU A 83 -2.53 15.65 -4.51
N PRO A 84 -2.10 16.59 -5.37
CA PRO A 84 -1.19 16.27 -6.48
C PRO A 84 0.13 15.67 -6.04
N LYS A 85 0.79 16.23 -5.00
CA LYS A 85 2.04 15.68 -4.44
C LYS A 85 1.84 14.29 -3.84
N PHE A 86 0.69 14.06 -3.19
CA PHE A 86 0.36 12.74 -2.68
C PHE A 86 0.22 11.72 -3.81
N ILE A 87 -0.48 12.08 -4.89
CA ILE A 87 -0.65 11.22 -6.07
C ILE A 87 0.70 10.89 -6.71
N GLU A 88 1.62 11.85 -6.81
CA GLU A 88 2.98 11.63 -7.31
C GLU A 88 3.71 10.56 -6.47
N GLN A 89 3.67 10.69 -5.14
CA GLN A 89 4.23 9.68 -4.25
C GLN A 89 3.55 8.31 -4.41
N GLN A 90 2.24 8.26 -4.58
CA GLN A 90 1.53 6.99 -4.82
C GLN A 90 1.96 6.34 -6.14
N LYS A 91 2.16 7.13 -7.21
CA LYS A 91 2.67 6.62 -8.50
C LYS A 91 4.07 6.01 -8.34
N GLN A 92 4.97 6.68 -7.63
CA GLN A 92 6.31 6.14 -7.35
C GLN A 92 6.25 4.83 -6.57
N ARG A 93 5.39 4.76 -5.54
CA ARG A 93 5.16 3.53 -4.77
C ARG A 93 4.56 2.41 -5.63
N MET A 94 3.66 2.74 -6.56
CA MET A 94 3.09 1.77 -7.50
C MET A 94 4.15 1.21 -8.45
N THR A 95 5.01 2.04 -9.02
CA THR A 95 6.11 1.57 -9.88
C THR A 95 7.06 0.63 -9.14
N LEU A 96 7.41 0.93 -7.89
CA LEU A 96 8.24 0.04 -7.07
C LEU A 96 7.50 -1.26 -6.73
N LEU A 97 6.21 -1.20 -6.44
CA LEU A 97 5.39 -2.39 -6.19
C LEU A 97 5.30 -3.29 -7.44
N GLU A 98 5.10 -2.71 -8.61
CA GLU A 98 5.06 -3.45 -9.87
C GLU A 98 6.40 -4.15 -10.15
N ARG A 99 7.54 -3.49 -9.87
CA ARG A 99 8.87 -4.12 -9.92
C ARG A 99 9.01 -5.30 -8.95
N MET A 100 8.54 -5.16 -7.71
CA MET A 100 8.53 -6.27 -6.75
C MET A 100 7.65 -7.42 -7.26
N LEU A 101 6.47 -7.11 -7.79
CA LEU A 101 5.53 -8.13 -8.26
C LEU A 101 5.98 -8.84 -9.53
N SER A 102 6.74 -8.19 -10.43
CA SER A 102 7.24 -8.82 -11.65
C SER A 102 8.52 -9.60 -11.44
N GLY A 103 9.44 -9.10 -10.59
CA GLY A 103 10.78 -9.68 -10.43
C GLY A 103 10.95 -10.63 -9.24
N TYR A 104 10.01 -10.63 -8.30
CA TYR A 104 10.19 -11.26 -6.98
C TYR A 104 8.95 -11.97 -6.44
N ASN A 105 7.82 -12.00 -7.16
CA ASN A 105 6.61 -12.63 -6.65
C ASN A 105 6.49 -14.08 -7.12
N GLU A 106 6.76 -14.99 -6.20
CA GLU A 106 6.60 -16.45 -6.30
C GLU A 106 5.15 -16.92 -6.07
N GLY A 107 4.19 -15.98 -6.01
CA GLY A 107 2.75 -16.23 -5.91
C GLY A 107 2.15 -16.04 -4.53
N ARG A 108 2.97 -15.86 -3.48
CA ARG A 108 2.51 -15.72 -2.08
C ARG A 108 2.93 -14.39 -1.44
N SER A 109 3.92 -13.69 -2.00
CA SER A 109 4.48 -12.45 -1.45
C SER A 109 3.68 -11.17 -1.69
N LYS A 110 2.65 -11.21 -2.55
CA LYS A 110 1.88 -10.01 -2.95
C LYS A 110 1.39 -9.17 -1.77
N SER A 111 0.87 -9.82 -0.73
CA SER A 111 0.35 -9.12 0.44
C SER A 111 1.47 -8.36 1.18
N MET A 112 2.59 -9.04 1.44
CA MET A 112 3.76 -8.44 2.08
C MET A 112 4.31 -7.27 1.25
N TYR A 113 4.44 -7.41 -0.06
CA TYR A 113 4.91 -6.34 -0.93
C TYR A 113 3.97 -5.14 -0.95
N CYS A 114 2.65 -5.36 -0.92
CA CYS A 114 1.68 -4.27 -0.77
C CYS A 114 1.82 -3.55 0.58
N ILE A 115 2.08 -4.29 1.66
CA ILE A 115 2.31 -3.71 2.99
C ILE A 115 3.61 -2.91 3.01
N ALA A 116 4.72 -3.48 2.52
CA ALA A 116 6.01 -2.81 2.41
C ALA A 116 5.92 -1.52 1.58
N ALA A 117 5.29 -1.59 0.40
CA ALA A 117 5.06 -0.42 -0.46
C ALA A 117 4.15 0.64 0.18
N THR A 118 3.31 0.26 1.15
CA THR A 118 2.45 1.18 1.88
C THR A 118 3.18 1.81 3.07
N LEU A 119 3.99 1.05 3.80
CA LEU A 119 4.53 1.45 5.10
C LEU A 119 5.95 1.99 5.06
N LEU A 120 6.83 1.41 4.23
CA LEU A 120 8.23 1.83 4.21
C LEU A 120 8.38 3.22 3.59
N PRO A 121 9.35 4.04 4.07
CA PRO A 121 9.74 5.26 3.38
C PRO A 121 10.16 4.97 1.92
N LEU A 122 9.90 5.91 1.02
CA LEU A 122 10.05 5.68 -0.42
C LEU A 122 11.52 5.44 -0.82
N ASP A 123 12.43 6.22 -0.25
CA ASP A 123 13.87 6.08 -0.41
C ASP A 123 14.35 4.71 0.06
N LYS A 124 13.88 4.25 1.22
CA LYS A 124 14.22 2.94 1.78
C LYS A 124 13.66 1.80 0.93
N LEU A 125 12.44 1.93 0.42
CA LEU A 125 11.84 0.94 -0.47
C LEU A 125 12.61 0.81 -1.80
N SER A 126 13.04 1.95 -2.37
CA SER A 126 13.88 1.96 -3.56
C SER A 126 15.25 1.34 -3.29
N ALA A 127 15.87 1.68 -2.16
CA ALA A 127 17.15 1.10 -1.75
C ALA A 127 17.04 -0.42 -1.53
N ALA A 128 15.94 -0.90 -0.93
CA ALA A 128 15.66 -2.31 -0.74
C ALA A 128 15.67 -3.09 -2.06
N LEU A 129 14.98 -2.57 -3.07
CA LEU A 129 14.92 -3.17 -4.40
C LEU A 129 16.29 -3.20 -5.07
N ASN A 130 17.06 -2.11 -5.00
CA ASN A 130 18.40 -2.06 -5.59
C ASN A 130 19.38 -3.02 -4.89
N GLU A 131 19.27 -3.16 -3.56
CA GLU A 131 20.06 -4.12 -2.80
C GLU A 131 19.68 -5.56 -3.19
N ALA A 132 18.38 -5.86 -3.30
CA ALA A 132 17.91 -7.18 -3.73
C ALA A 132 18.34 -7.51 -5.17
N ASP A 133 18.31 -6.54 -6.09
CA ASP A 133 18.79 -6.69 -7.46
C ASP A 133 20.29 -7.01 -7.47
N THR A 134 21.08 -6.30 -6.66
CA THR A 134 22.54 -6.50 -6.54
C THR A 134 22.87 -7.87 -5.96
N LYS A 135 22.19 -8.28 -4.88
CA LYS A 135 22.38 -9.61 -4.27
C LYS A 135 22.00 -10.73 -5.24
N SER A 136 20.89 -10.57 -5.97
CA SER A 136 20.46 -11.56 -6.97
C SER A 136 21.51 -11.72 -8.07
N LYS A 137 22.10 -10.62 -8.56
CA LYS A 137 23.18 -10.65 -9.56
C LYS A 137 24.46 -11.31 -9.02
N ASN A 138 24.87 -10.98 -7.81
CA ASN A 138 26.08 -11.55 -7.20
C ASN A 138 25.97 -13.07 -6.99
N THR A 139 24.77 -13.55 -6.69
CA THR A 139 24.46 -14.99 -6.57
C THR A 139 24.18 -15.65 -7.92
N LYS A 140 24.29 -14.91 -9.05
CA LYS A 140 24.00 -15.39 -10.42
C LYS A 140 22.60 -16.00 -10.56
N LEU A 141 21.61 -15.42 -9.88
CA LEU A 141 20.22 -15.86 -9.97
C LEU A 141 19.58 -15.30 -11.25
N GLU A 142 19.05 -16.21 -12.05
CA GLU A 142 18.27 -15.88 -13.24
C GLU A 142 16.87 -15.42 -12.85
N THR A 143 16.14 -14.81 -13.79
CA THR A 143 14.75 -14.38 -13.55
C THR A 143 13.81 -15.55 -13.27
N THR A 144 14.17 -16.76 -13.69
CA THR A 144 13.44 -18.01 -13.41
C THR A 144 13.57 -18.47 -11.96
N ASP A 145 14.59 -18.01 -11.22
CA ASP A 145 14.85 -18.35 -9.81
C ASP A 145 13.98 -17.53 -8.84
N VAL A 146 12.69 -17.39 -9.16
CA VAL A 146 11.77 -16.46 -8.49
C VAL A 146 11.68 -16.71 -6.98
N LYS A 147 11.82 -17.97 -6.52
CA LYS A 147 11.75 -18.32 -5.09
C LYS A 147 12.97 -17.80 -4.32
N GLN A 148 14.17 -18.02 -4.83
CA GLN A 148 15.40 -17.52 -4.20
C GLN A 148 15.44 -16.00 -4.24
N ARG A 149 15.02 -15.40 -5.36
CA ARG A 149 14.90 -13.94 -5.49
C ARG A 149 13.90 -13.38 -4.46
N ALA A 150 12.72 -13.99 -4.34
CA ALA A 150 11.72 -13.61 -3.35
C ALA A 150 12.30 -13.64 -1.93
N GLN A 151 13.03 -14.69 -1.57
CA GLN A 151 13.67 -14.80 -0.27
C GLN A 151 14.66 -13.65 -0.02
N ILE A 152 15.50 -13.31 -1.00
CA ILE A 152 16.43 -12.18 -0.90
C ILE A 152 15.67 -10.87 -0.63
N LEU A 153 14.60 -10.61 -1.38
CA LEU A 153 13.82 -9.39 -1.18
C LEU A 153 13.11 -9.39 0.18
N HIS A 154 12.62 -10.53 0.66
CA HIS A 154 12.03 -10.66 2.00
C HIS A 154 13.05 -10.29 3.08
N ASP A 155 14.26 -10.85 2.99
CA ASP A 155 15.30 -10.60 3.98
C ASP A 155 15.68 -9.12 4.03
N VAL A 156 15.83 -8.47 2.86
CA VAL A 156 16.14 -7.04 2.76
C VAL A 156 14.99 -6.18 3.32
N LEU A 157 13.74 -6.46 2.92
CA LEU A 157 12.57 -5.72 3.39
C LEU A 157 12.38 -5.86 4.90
N ASN A 158 12.54 -7.06 5.45
CA ASN A 158 12.43 -7.30 6.88
C ASN A 158 13.55 -6.62 7.67
N ALA A 159 14.78 -6.61 7.15
CA ALA A 159 15.89 -5.90 7.79
C ALA A 159 15.66 -4.39 7.84
N ILE A 160 15.12 -3.79 6.77
CA ILE A 160 14.75 -2.38 6.75
C ILE A 160 13.58 -2.11 7.69
N ALA A 161 12.53 -2.93 7.62
CA ALA A 161 11.36 -2.77 8.47
C ALA A 161 11.72 -2.83 9.95
N LEU A 162 12.62 -3.74 10.35
CA LEU A 162 13.15 -3.83 11.71
C LEU A 162 13.86 -2.53 12.14
N LYS A 163 14.72 -1.96 11.28
CA LYS A 163 15.42 -0.69 11.56
C LYS A 163 14.48 0.50 11.69
N GLU A 164 13.40 0.52 10.90
CA GLU A 164 12.37 1.57 10.92
C GLU A 164 11.30 1.33 12.01
N GLY A 165 11.38 0.23 12.79
CA GLY A 165 10.35 -0.13 13.76
C GLY A 165 8.98 -0.46 13.13
N ILE A 166 8.99 -0.87 11.85
CA ILE A 166 7.80 -1.18 11.05
C ILE A 166 7.59 -2.69 11.02
N GLU A 167 6.33 -3.09 11.16
CA GLU A 167 5.93 -4.49 11.00
C GLU A 167 5.21 -4.71 9.68
N LEU A 168 5.76 -5.59 8.83
CA LEU A 168 5.24 -5.91 7.49
C LEU A 168 4.10 -6.95 7.52
N LYS A 169 3.20 -6.84 8.50
CA LYS A 169 2.03 -7.69 8.63
C LYS A 169 0.78 -6.87 8.98
N LEU A 170 -0.38 -7.37 8.58
CA LEU A 170 -1.66 -6.76 8.93
C LEU A 170 -1.97 -7.02 10.41
N ARG A 171 -2.50 -6.00 11.09
CA ARG A 171 -2.99 -6.15 12.46
C ARG A 171 -4.25 -7.01 12.46
N LYS A 172 -4.23 -8.12 13.21
CA LYS A 172 -5.43 -8.94 13.45
C LYS A 172 -5.98 -8.56 14.81
N GLY A 173 -7.30 -8.39 14.91
CA GLY A 173 -7.95 -8.26 16.21
C GLY A 173 -7.71 -9.49 17.06
N LYS A 174 -7.78 -9.33 18.37
CA LYS A 174 -7.91 -10.47 19.29
C LYS A 174 -9.21 -11.21 19.01
#